data_AF-A0A1G3A0H8-F1
#
_entry.id   AF-A0A1G3A0H8-F1
#
_cell.length_a   1.000
_cell.length_b   1.000
_cell.length_c   1.000
_cell.angle_alpha   90.00
_cell.angle_beta   90.00
_cell.angle_gamma   90.00
#
_symmetry.space_group_name_H-M   'P 1'
#
loop_
_entity.id
_entity.type
_entity.pdbx_description
1 polymer ?
#
loop_
_entity_poly.entity_id
_entity_poly.type
_entity_poly.pdbx_seq_one_letter_code
_entity_poly.pdbx_strand_id
1 'polypeptide(L)'
;MKRVGQIWSPGPSNILVPTGIFSDSSIRSKSTFLEIKGRAEAIEDLYANLGVRLPPDSGLGGMIQNAKELWESWFLDNTSGQTYEMLFMAMHLDRIAEAILPLKGEQKQVQYLRDLLSGTLDFFEREPSHAKNVFWELEIWSRLRKKTKQVFLREPPDVVVDFGDSHIGIACKKIYSERHVQNVLSEAVNQIQKEYEFGIVAVNIDDLLPAKATLNLNSSKAVAERLNQYNQEFLQKHGRHFRKYLAKARLISAIISSCIISDVPNEKPRFNNAWQWTVWTISGLPKEHQIQLDRFYDIVMN
;
A
#
# COMPACT_ATOMS: atom_id res chain seq x y z
N MET A 1 7.22 0.68 17.88
CA MET A 1 6.63 1.67 18.81
C MET A 1 5.44 2.31 18.09
N LYS A 2 4.21 1.89 18.38
CA LYS A 2 3.00 2.49 17.79
C LYS A 2 2.84 3.89 18.40
N ARG A 3 2.94 4.94 17.60
CA ARG A 3 2.63 6.31 18.02
C ARG A 3 1.29 6.68 17.41
N VAL A 4 0.30 6.86 18.28
CA VAL A 4 -1.03 7.41 17.96
C VAL A 4 -0.93 8.92 18.14
N GLY A 5 -1.13 9.69 17.06
CA GLY A 5 -1.15 11.15 17.08
C GLY A 5 -2.46 11.69 16.51
N GLN A 6 -2.94 12.81 17.05
CA GLN A 6 -4.07 13.54 16.48
C GLN A 6 -3.55 14.56 15.46
N ILE A 7 -4.16 14.58 14.28
CA ILE A 7 -3.93 15.62 13.27
C ILE A 7 -4.81 16.79 13.71
N TRP A 8 -4.19 17.95 13.92
CA TRP A 8 -4.91 19.18 14.23
C TRP A 8 -4.95 20.06 12.99
N SER A 9 -6.11 20.59 12.65
CA SER A 9 -6.22 21.64 11.63
C SER A 9 -6.80 22.91 12.24
N PRO A 10 -6.29 24.09 11.90
CA PRO A 10 -6.90 25.34 12.32
C PRO A 10 -8.24 25.52 11.61
N GLY A 11 -9.29 25.74 12.39
CA GLY A 11 -10.60 26.14 11.88
C GLY A 11 -10.66 27.62 11.49
N PRO A 12 -11.78 28.10 10.93
CA PRO A 12 -11.99 29.51 10.56
C PRO A 12 -11.81 30.50 11.72
N SER A 13 -11.94 30.03 12.96
CA SER A 13 -11.73 30.77 14.20
C SER A 13 -10.34 30.61 14.81
N ASN A 14 -9.37 30.05 14.09
CA ASN A 14 -8.04 29.66 14.61
C ASN A 14 -8.06 28.61 15.74
N ILE A 15 -9.20 28.00 16.02
CA ILE A 15 -9.31 26.86 16.96
C ILE A 15 -8.74 25.62 16.26
N LEU A 16 -7.80 24.94 16.91
CA LEU A 16 -7.31 23.64 16.46
C LEU A 16 -8.42 22.60 16.68
N VAL A 17 -8.93 22.03 15.59
CA VAL A 17 -9.89 20.92 15.63
C VAL A 17 -9.15 19.63 15.30
N PRO A 18 -9.35 18.54 16.06
CA PRO A 18 -8.79 17.25 15.68
C PRO A 18 -9.48 16.79 14.40
N THR A 19 -8.71 16.66 13.33
CA THR A 19 -9.16 16.26 11.99
C THR A 19 -8.65 14.88 11.60
N GLY A 20 -8.15 14.07 12.52
CA GLY A 20 -7.80 12.67 12.24
C GLY A 20 -6.86 12.02 13.27
N ILE A 21 -6.62 10.71 13.12
CA ILE A 21 -5.73 9.88 13.94
C ILE A 21 -4.68 9.23 13.01
N PHE A 22 -3.38 9.18 13.34
CA PHE A 22 -2.36 8.41 12.57
C PHE A 22 -1.38 7.70 13.52
N SER A 23 -0.59 6.66 13.19
CA SER A 23 -0.34 5.84 11.99
C SER A 23 0.06 4.42 12.40
N ASP A 24 -0.06 3.43 11.50
CA ASP A 24 0.81 2.25 11.56
C ASP A 24 2.06 2.51 10.72
N SER A 25 3.24 2.30 11.32
CA SER A 25 4.53 2.44 10.65
C SER A 25 5.27 1.13 10.88
N SER A 26 5.28 0.23 9.89
CA SER A 26 6.29 -0.83 9.86
C SER A 26 7.41 -0.39 8.94
N ILE A 27 8.54 -0.10 9.56
CA ILE A 27 9.79 0.31 8.89
C ILE A 27 10.66 -0.94 8.63
N ARG A 28 10.24 -2.12 9.09
CA ARG A 28 11.12 -3.29 9.21
C ARG A 28 10.42 -4.59 8.85
N SER A 29 10.31 -4.84 7.54
CA SER A 29 10.47 -6.21 7.04
C SER A 29 11.97 -6.40 6.83
N LYS A 30 12.62 -7.23 7.66
CA LYS A 30 14.03 -7.58 7.48
C LYS A 30 14.06 -8.92 6.74
N SER A 31 14.24 -8.86 5.43
CA SER A 31 14.40 -10.05 4.60
C SER A 31 15.87 -10.18 4.17
N THR A 32 16.44 -11.35 4.39
CA THR A 32 17.74 -11.75 3.86
C THR A 32 17.63 -12.08 2.38
N PHE A 33 18.75 -12.11 1.65
CA PHE A 33 18.73 -12.51 0.23
C PHE A 33 18.20 -13.94 0.04
N LEU A 34 18.46 -14.84 1.00
CA LEU A 34 17.91 -16.19 0.98
C LEU A 34 16.38 -16.19 1.12
N GLU A 35 15.82 -15.39 2.03
CA GLU A 35 14.37 -15.27 2.20
C GLU A 35 13.71 -14.65 0.96
N ILE A 36 14.33 -13.65 0.34
CA ILE A 36 13.82 -13.04 -0.89
C ILE A 36 13.85 -14.06 -2.04
N LYS A 37 14.93 -14.84 -2.18
CA LYS A 37 14.98 -15.96 -3.13
C LYS A 37 13.87 -16.98 -2.88
N GLY A 38 13.69 -17.42 -1.63
CA GLY A 38 12.63 -18.37 -1.29
C GLY A 38 11.23 -17.84 -1.59
N ARG A 39 11.00 -16.53 -1.40
CA ARG A 39 9.75 -15.86 -1.83
C ARG A 39 9.61 -15.81 -3.36
N ALA A 40 10.71 -15.61 -4.08
CA ALA A 40 10.73 -15.64 -5.55
C ALA A 40 10.30 -17.02 -6.08
N GLU A 41 10.88 -18.09 -5.54
CA GLU A 41 10.52 -19.48 -5.86
C GLU A 41 9.05 -19.77 -5.51
N ALA A 42 8.58 -19.31 -4.35
CA ALA A 42 7.18 -19.47 -3.95
C ALA A 42 6.19 -18.75 -4.89
N ILE A 43 6.58 -17.60 -5.48
CA ILE A 43 5.78 -16.93 -6.50
C ILE A 43 5.73 -17.78 -7.77
N GLU A 44 6.87 -18.27 -8.27
CA GLU A 44 6.89 -19.15 -9.45
C GLU A 44 6.02 -20.39 -9.26
N ASP A 45 6.14 -21.04 -8.09
CA ASP A 45 5.30 -22.19 -7.72
C ASP A 45 3.82 -21.81 -7.72
N LEU A 46 3.45 -20.64 -7.21
CA LEU A 46 2.06 -20.18 -7.22
C LEU A 46 1.52 -20.03 -8.65
N TYR A 47 2.29 -19.41 -9.55
CA TYR A 47 1.92 -19.28 -10.96
C TYR A 47 1.82 -20.65 -11.65
N ALA A 48 2.82 -21.51 -11.46
CA ALA A 48 2.89 -22.83 -12.06
C ALA A 48 1.74 -23.74 -11.60
N ASN A 49 1.47 -23.80 -10.29
CA ASN A 49 0.38 -24.61 -9.72
C ASN A 49 -1.00 -24.20 -10.23
N LEU A 50 -1.18 -22.95 -10.64
CA LEU A 50 -2.43 -22.41 -11.17
C LEU A 50 -2.49 -22.39 -12.71
N GLY A 51 -1.47 -22.93 -13.38
CA GLY A 51 -1.39 -22.94 -14.85
C GLY A 51 -1.32 -21.55 -15.46
N VAL A 52 -0.84 -20.55 -14.72
CA VAL A 52 -0.62 -19.19 -15.22
C VAL A 52 0.83 -19.09 -15.70
N ARG A 53 1.02 -18.85 -16.99
CA ARG A 53 2.36 -18.64 -17.55
C ARG A 53 2.94 -17.34 -17.00
N LEU A 54 4.10 -17.43 -16.36
CA LEU A 54 4.93 -16.30 -15.94
C LEU A 54 6.09 -16.14 -16.95
N PRO A 55 6.05 -15.14 -17.86
CA PRO A 55 7.13 -14.93 -18.82
C PRO A 55 8.39 -14.44 -18.09
N PRO A 56 9.58 -15.02 -18.34
CA PRO A 56 10.83 -14.58 -17.71
C PRO A 56 11.21 -13.13 -18.03
N ASP A 57 10.78 -12.64 -19.19
CA ASP A 57 10.96 -11.27 -19.70
C ASP A 57 9.89 -10.28 -19.21
N SER A 58 8.89 -10.75 -18.47
CA SER A 58 7.95 -9.85 -17.79
C SER A 58 8.64 -9.10 -16.64
N GLY A 59 8.09 -7.95 -16.23
CA GLY A 59 8.66 -7.19 -15.11
C GLY A 59 8.78 -8.01 -13.82
N LEU A 60 7.79 -8.85 -13.50
CA LEU A 60 7.85 -9.76 -12.35
C LEU A 60 8.86 -10.90 -12.57
N GLY A 61 8.89 -11.49 -13.76
CA GLY A 61 9.86 -12.54 -14.12
C GLY A 61 11.30 -12.07 -14.01
N GLY A 62 11.59 -10.86 -14.49
CA GLY A 62 12.90 -10.22 -14.35
C GLY A 62 13.29 -9.98 -12.90
N MET A 63 12.36 -9.52 -12.06
CA MET A 63 12.62 -9.35 -10.61
C MET A 63 12.92 -10.68 -9.90
N ILE A 64 12.20 -11.75 -10.26
CA ILE A 64 12.42 -13.11 -9.72
C ILE A 64 13.81 -13.62 -10.10
N GLN A 65 14.18 -13.50 -11.38
CA GLN A 65 15.49 -13.91 -11.86
C GLN A 65 16.60 -13.12 -11.14
N ASN A 66 16.46 -11.79 -11.05
CA ASN A 66 17.37 -10.92 -10.33
C ASN A 66 17.53 -11.32 -8.85
N ALA A 67 16.45 -11.70 -8.15
CA ALA A 67 16.54 -12.14 -6.76
C ALA A 67 17.33 -13.45 -6.58
N LYS A 68 17.19 -14.39 -7.53
CA LYS A 68 17.96 -15.63 -7.54
C LYS A 68 19.44 -15.37 -7.79
N GLU A 69 19.75 -14.54 -8.79
CA GLU A 69 21.11 -14.14 -9.12
C GLU A 69 21.79 -13.40 -7.96
N LEU A 70 21.08 -12.48 -7.31
CA LEU A 70 21.58 -11.74 -6.15
C LEU A 70 21.99 -12.68 -5.01
N TRP A 71 21.16 -13.69 -4.72
CA TRP A 71 21.49 -14.74 -3.73
C TRP A 71 22.71 -15.55 -4.16
N GLU A 72 22.77 -16.03 -5.41
CA GLU A 72 23.86 -16.86 -5.90
C GLU A 72 25.20 -16.12 -5.87
N SER A 73 25.23 -14.87 -6.35
CA SER A 73 26.42 -14.01 -6.27
C SER A 73 26.87 -13.77 -4.83
N TRP A 74 25.94 -13.57 -3.90
CA TRP A 74 26.26 -13.39 -2.49
C TRP A 74 26.79 -14.68 -1.84
N PHE A 75 26.16 -15.82 -2.15
CA PHE A 75 26.54 -17.13 -1.60
C PHE A 75 27.91 -17.61 -2.10
N LEU A 76 28.25 -17.30 -3.36
CA LEU A 76 29.53 -17.65 -3.98
C LEU A 76 30.65 -16.62 -3.73
N ASP A 77 30.41 -15.61 -2.89
CA ASP A 77 31.31 -14.48 -2.64
C ASP A 77 31.77 -13.73 -3.91
N ASN A 78 30.93 -13.77 -4.96
CA ASN A 78 31.16 -13.07 -6.22
C ASN A 78 30.32 -11.79 -6.27
N THR A 79 30.69 -10.81 -5.44
CA THR A 79 29.97 -9.53 -5.31
C THR A 79 30.33 -8.51 -6.40
N SER A 80 31.31 -8.80 -7.25
CA SER A 80 31.86 -7.89 -8.26
C SER A 80 30.83 -7.41 -9.32
N GLY A 81 29.75 -8.18 -9.53
CA GLY A 81 28.66 -7.84 -10.44
C GLY A 81 27.40 -7.26 -9.77
N GLN A 82 27.36 -7.14 -8.44
CA GLN A 82 26.16 -6.69 -7.75
C GLN A 82 26.00 -5.17 -7.85
N THR A 83 24.86 -4.72 -8.35
CA THR A 83 24.51 -3.29 -8.41
C THR A 83 23.44 -2.94 -7.38
N TYR A 84 23.34 -1.65 -7.04
CA TYR A 84 22.22 -1.17 -6.20
C TYR A 84 20.86 -1.39 -6.85
N GLU A 85 20.80 -1.35 -8.18
CA GLU A 85 19.58 -1.65 -8.93
C GLU A 85 19.11 -3.08 -8.67
N MET A 86 20.02 -4.07 -8.73
CA MET A 86 19.69 -5.46 -8.39
C MET A 86 19.15 -5.59 -6.97
N LEU A 87 19.79 -4.91 -6.01
CA LEU A 87 19.34 -4.89 -4.62
C LEU A 87 17.92 -4.30 -4.49
N PHE A 88 17.66 -3.17 -5.15
CA PHE A 88 16.37 -2.50 -5.07
C PHE A 88 15.26 -3.27 -5.77
N MET A 89 15.55 -3.93 -6.89
CA MET A 89 14.60 -4.83 -7.55
C MET A 89 14.26 -6.04 -6.68
N ALA A 90 15.25 -6.61 -5.98
CA ALA A 90 14.99 -7.67 -5.00
C ALA A 90 14.11 -7.18 -3.83
N MET A 91 14.29 -5.94 -3.38
CA MET A 91 13.42 -5.34 -2.37
C MET A 91 12.00 -5.10 -2.90
N HIS A 92 11.84 -4.65 -4.13
CA HIS A 92 10.52 -4.54 -4.76
C HIS A 92 9.83 -5.90 -4.85
N LEU A 93 10.55 -6.95 -5.24
CA LEU A 93 10.03 -8.32 -5.23
C LEU A 93 9.58 -8.74 -3.84
N ASP A 94 10.36 -8.41 -2.81
CA ASP A 94 10.02 -8.73 -1.43
C ASP A 94 8.68 -8.11 -0.99
N ARG A 95 8.47 -6.83 -1.32
CA ARG A 95 7.19 -6.13 -1.12
C ARG A 95 6.06 -6.80 -1.90
N ILE A 96 6.32 -7.18 -3.15
CA ILE A 96 5.35 -7.85 -4.03
C ILE A 96 4.94 -9.21 -3.44
N ALA A 97 5.91 -10.00 -2.99
CA ALA A 97 5.67 -11.31 -2.39
C ALA A 97 4.78 -11.23 -1.15
N GLU A 98 4.95 -10.22 -0.31
CA GLU A 98 4.12 -10.03 0.88
C GLU A 98 2.63 -9.83 0.56
N ALA A 99 2.30 -9.33 -0.64
CA ALA A 99 0.93 -9.11 -1.09
C ALA A 99 0.39 -10.28 -1.92
N ILE A 100 1.23 -10.89 -2.75
CA ILE A 100 0.82 -11.96 -3.68
C ILE A 100 0.68 -13.31 -2.97
N LEU A 101 1.65 -13.72 -2.15
CA LEU A 101 1.66 -15.08 -1.59
C LEU A 101 0.39 -15.42 -0.78
N PRO A 102 -0.23 -14.48 -0.04
CA PRO A 102 -1.51 -14.73 0.62
C PRO A 102 -2.67 -15.07 -0.33
N LEU A 103 -2.59 -14.77 -1.64
CA LEU A 103 -3.65 -15.08 -2.61
C LEU A 103 -3.92 -16.57 -2.77
N LYS A 104 -3.01 -17.44 -2.32
CA LYS A 104 -3.16 -18.88 -2.46
C LYS A 104 -4.48 -19.36 -1.84
N GLY A 105 -5.37 -19.85 -2.69
CA GLY A 105 -6.69 -20.36 -2.30
C GLY A 105 -7.80 -19.31 -2.27
N GLU A 106 -7.51 -18.05 -2.59
CA GLU A 106 -8.51 -17.00 -2.70
C GLU A 106 -9.29 -17.10 -4.03
N GLN A 107 -10.53 -16.63 -4.00
CA GLN A 107 -11.36 -16.59 -5.20
C GLN A 107 -10.73 -15.65 -6.25
N LYS A 108 -10.82 -16.02 -7.53
CA LYS A 108 -10.24 -15.25 -8.65
C LYS A 108 -8.72 -15.04 -8.58
N GLN A 109 -7.96 -15.79 -7.76
CA GLN A 109 -6.49 -15.71 -7.70
C GLN A 109 -5.82 -15.75 -9.10
N VAL A 110 -6.32 -16.58 -10.02
CA VAL A 110 -5.82 -16.67 -11.41
C VAL A 110 -5.93 -15.34 -12.16
N GLN A 111 -7.03 -14.60 -11.95
CA GLN A 111 -7.26 -13.32 -12.59
C GLN A 111 -6.25 -12.28 -12.07
N TYR A 112 -6.11 -12.16 -10.75
CA TYR A 112 -5.14 -11.26 -10.13
C TYR A 112 -3.71 -11.53 -10.58
N LEU A 113 -3.30 -12.80 -10.68
CA LEU A 113 -1.97 -13.16 -11.18
C LEU A 113 -1.78 -12.76 -12.65
N ARG A 114 -2.80 -12.88 -13.51
CA ARG A 114 -2.72 -12.39 -14.90
C ARG A 114 -2.66 -10.88 -14.99
N ASP A 115 -3.42 -10.19 -14.16
CA ASP A 115 -3.49 -8.73 -14.16
C ASP A 115 -2.19 -8.09 -13.66
N LEU A 116 -1.47 -8.76 -12.74
CA LEU A 116 -0.12 -8.38 -12.32
C LEU A 116 0.94 -8.49 -13.42
N LEU A 117 0.68 -9.27 -14.48
CA LEU A 117 1.54 -9.36 -15.66
C LEU A 117 1.20 -8.30 -16.73
N SER A 118 0.13 -7.53 -16.52
CA SER A 118 -0.36 -6.54 -17.48
C SER A 118 0.20 -5.14 -17.17
N GLY A 119 1.47 -4.93 -17.49
CA GLY A 119 2.19 -3.67 -17.31
C GLY A 119 3.46 -3.81 -16.47
N THR A 120 4.05 -2.69 -16.06
CA THR A 120 5.26 -2.68 -15.22
C THR A 120 4.93 -2.75 -13.72
N LEU A 121 5.75 -3.46 -12.96
CA LEU A 121 5.79 -3.43 -11.49
C LEU A 121 7.02 -2.68 -10.96
N ASP A 122 7.74 -1.96 -11.82
CA ASP A 122 8.87 -1.15 -11.40
C ASP A 122 8.39 0.10 -10.63
N PHE A 123 8.57 0.09 -9.32
CA PHE A 123 8.21 1.20 -8.44
C PHE A 123 9.21 2.36 -8.45
N PHE A 124 10.23 2.39 -9.30
CA PHE A 124 11.03 3.60 -9.56
C PHE A 124 10.46 4.47 -10.68
N GLU A 125 9.80 3.84 -11.65
CA GLU A 125 9.16 4.56 -12.75
C GLU A 125 7.82 5.15 -12.30
N ARG A 126 7.59 6.43 -12.61
CA ARG A 126 6.40 7.19 -12.22
C ARG A 126 5.40 7.24 -13.36
N GLU A 127 5.01 6.06 -13.83
CA GLU A 127 4.10 5.91 -14.95
C GLU A 127 2.84 5.11 -14.57
N PRO A 128 1.68 5.44 -15.16
CA PRO A 128 0.46 4.64 -15.02
C PRO A 128 0.72 3.18 -15.42
N SER A 129 0.32 2.25 -14.57
CA SER A 129 0.45 0.82 -14.83
C SER A 129 -0.73 0.07 -14.22
N HIS A 130 -1.38 -0.76 -15.03
CA HIS A 130 -2.48 -1.61 -14.54
C HIS A 130 -1.98 -2.60 -13.49
N ALA A 131 -0.83 -3.24 -13.72
CA ALA A 131 -0.19 -4.10 -12.72
C ALA A 131 0.05 -3.40 -11.37
N LYS A 132 0.46 -2.11 -11.37
CA LYS A 132 0.62 -1.35 -10.11
C LYS A 132 -0.72 -1.07 -9.42
N ASN A 133 -1.79 -0.80 -10.17
CA ASN A 133 -3.12 -0.60 -9.60
C ASN A 133 -3.62 -1.87 -8.91
N VAL A 134 -3.51 -3.00 -9.59
CA VAL A 134 -3.89 -4.32 -9.06
C VAL A 134 -3.03 -4.67 -7.85
N PHE A 135 -1.71 -4.44 -7.93
CA PHE A 135 -0.82 -4.63 -6.80
C PHE A 135 -1.23 -3.80 -5.58
N TRP A 136 -1.69 -2.55 -5.77
CA TRP A 136 -2.16 -1.72 -4.66
C TRP A 136 -3.38 -2.31 -3.95
N GLU A 137 -4.34 -2.86 -4.70
CA GLU A 137 -5.50 -3.57 -4.12
C GLU A 137 -5.06 -4.76 -3.26
N LEU A 138 -4.16 -5.59 -3.82
CA LEU A 138 -3.59 -6.75 -3.12
C LEU A 138 -2.76 -6.34 -1.89
N GLU A 139 -2.06 -5.22 -1.96
CA GLU A 139 -1.27 -4.71 -0.86
C GLU A 139 -2.17 -4.27 0.32
N ILE A 140 -3.25 -3.53 0.06
CA ILE A 140 -4.24 -3.19 1.09
C ILE A 140 -4.90 -4.43 1.65
N TRP A 141 -5.40 -5.30 0.78
CA TRP A 141 -6.08 -6.52 1.18
C TRP A 141 -5.18 -7.40 2.06
N SER A 142 -3.97 -7.72 1.62
CA SER A 142 -3.04 -8.60 2.34
C SER A 142 -2.67 -8.04 3.71
N ARG A 143 -2.49 -6.72 3.82
CA ARG A 143 -2.21 -6.02 5.09
C ARG A 143 -3.36 -6.16 6.08
N LEU A 144 -4.59 -5.94 5.64
CA LEU A 144 -5.78 -6.13 6.48
C LEU A 144 -6.03 -7.62 6.80
N ARG A 145 -5.79 -8.52 5.82
CA ARG A 145 -5.94 -9.97 5.96
C ARG A 145 -5.01 -10.56 7.01
N LYS A 146 -3.80 -10.00 7.18
CA LYS A 146 -2.87 -10.34 8.27
C LYS A 146 -3.45 -10.06 9.67
N LYS A 147 -4.47 -9.20 9.77
CA LYS A 147 -5.11 -8.79 11.03
C LYS A 147 -6.45 -9.46 11.28
N THR A 148 -7.20 -9.75 10.21
CA THR A 148 -8.50 -10.44 10.32
C THR A 148 -8.81 -11.29 9.09
N LYS A 149 -9.53 -12.40 9.30
CA LYS A 149 -10.05 -13.28 8.24
C LYS A 149 -11.35 -12.76 7.60
N GLN A 150 -11.83 -11.60 8.03
CA GLN A 150 -13.06 -11.00 7.53
C GLN A 150 -12.80 -9.95 6.44
N VAL A 151 -11.66 -10.06 5.75
CA VAL A 151 -11.29 -9.18 4.64
C VAL A 151 -11.24 -9.99 3.35
N PHE A 152 -11.89 -9.50 2.31
CA PHE A 152 -12.08 -10.17 1.04
C PHE A 152 -11.76 -9.25 -0.14
N LEU A 153 -11.27 -9.84 -1.24
CA LEU A 153 -11.15 -9.16 -2.53
C LEU A 153 -12.49 -9.21 -3.26
N ARG A 154 -12.97 -8.08 -3.78
CA ARG A 154 -14.25 -8.00 -4.50
C ARG A 154 -14.27 -6.83 -5.48
N GLU A 155 -14.57 -7.09 -6.74
CA GLU A 155 -14.73 -6.05 -7.78
C GLU A 155 -16.22 -5.84 -8.10
N PRO A 156 -16.80 -4.63 -7.89
CA PRO A 156 -16.34 -3.51 -7.04
C PRO A 156 -16.61 -3.80 -5.53
N PRO A 157 -15.94 -3.14 -4.56
CA PRO A 157 -15.16 -1.90 -4.64
C PRO A 157 -13.66 -2.15 -4.39
N ASP A 158 -13.08 -3.20 -4.92
CA ASP A 158 -11.70 -3.68 -4.76
C ASP A 158 -11.50 -4.53 -3.48
N VAL A 159 -11.79 -4.00 -2.29
CA VAL A 159 -11.66 -4.72 -1.00
C VAL A 159 -12.90 -4.53 -0.12
N VAL A 160 -13.28 -5.57 0.63
CA VAL A 160 -14.41 -5.53 1.57
C VAL A 160 -13.99 -6.05 2.93
N VAL A 161 -14.38 -5.32 3.99
CA VAL A 161 -14.30 -5.78 5.38
C VAL A 161 -15.70 -6.11 5.86
N ASP A 162 -15.90 -7.32 6.36
CA ASP A 162 -17.19 -7.85 6.80
C ASP A 162 -17.25 -7.96 8.34
N PHE A 163 -18.12 -7.19 8.98
CA PHE A 163 -18.35 -7.29 10.43
C PHE A 163 -19.55 -8.17 10.80
N GLY A 164 -20.12 -8.89 9.83
CA GLY A 164 -21.32 -9.72 9.97
C GLY A 164 -22.62 -8.91 9.96
N ASP A 165 -22.68 -7.85 10.77
CA ASP A 165 -23.81 -6.91 10.83
C ASP A 165 -23.73 -5.78 9.79
N SER A 166 -22.57 -5.61 9.15
CA SER A 166 -22.27 -4.50 8.26
C SER A 166 -21.04 -4.80 7.41
N HIS A 167 -20.92 -4.09 6.29
CA HIS A 167 -19.80 -4.24 5.37
C HIS A 167 -19.20 -2.87 5.05
N ILE A 168 -17.87 -2.79 5.05
CA ILE A 168 -17.14 -1.61 4.57
C ILE A 168 -16.52 -1.95 3.22
N GLY A 169 -16.97 -1.25 2.17
CA GLY A 169 -16.28 -1.25 0.88
C GLY A 169 -15.06 -0.33 0.89
N ILE A 170 -13.92 -0.78 0.36
CA ILE A 170 -12.67 -0.03 0.30
C ILE A 170 -12.18 0.12 -1.15
N ALA A 171 -12.54 1.24 -1.79
CA ALA A 171 -12.06 1.58 -3.13
C ALA A 171 -10.59 2.00 -3.10
N CYS A 172 -9.75 1.21 -3.76
CA CYS A 172 -8.31 1.39 -3.87
C CYS A 172 -7.97 2.18 -5.15
N LYS A 173 -7.22 3.27 -5.01
CA LYS A 173 -6.79 4.10 -6.14
C LYS A 173 -5.34 4.55 -6.00
N LYS A 174 -4.55 4.38 -7.05
CA LYS A 174 -3.24 5.05 -7.17
C LYS A 174 -3.41 6.45 -7.74
N ILE A 175 -2.62 7.39 -7.23
CA ILE A 175 -2.55 8.76 -7.73
C ILE A 175 -1.23 8.96 -8.45
N TYR A 176 -1.31 9.01 -9.78
CA TYR A 176 -0.18 9.30 -10.65
C TYR A 176 0.03 10.80 -10.88
N SER A 177 -0.97 11.62 -10.57
CA SER A 177 -0.91 13.08 -10.72
C SER A 177 -1.88 13.79 -9.79
N GLU A 178 -1.42 14.87 -9.18
CA GLU A 178 -2.25 15.72 -8.32
C GLU A 178 -3.38 16.44 -9.10
N ARG A 179 -3.25 16.59 -10.42
CA ARG A 179 -4.24 17.31 -11.25
C ARG A 179 -5.61 16.62 -11.28
N HIS A 180 -5.64 15.29 -11.12
CA HIS A 180 -6.85 14.50 -11.32
C HIS A 180 -7.42 13.89 -10.02
N VAL A 181 -6.90 14.29 -8.85
CA VAL A 181 -7.30 13.74 -7.55
C VAL A 181 -8.81 13.81 -7.34
N GLN A 182 -9.46 14.92 -7.69
CA GLN A 182 -10.91 15.05 -7.55
C GLN A 182 -11.69 14.01 -8.37
N ASN A 183 -11.25 13.74 -9.60
CA ASN A 183 -11.92 12.81 -10.50
C ASN A 183 -11.76 11.38 -9.97
N VAL A 184 -10.53 11.01 -9.60
CA VAL A 184 -10.22 9.70 -9.01
C VAL A 184 -11.04 9.45 -7.74
N LEU A 185 -11.15 10.45 -6.86
CA LEU A 185 -11.98 10.34 -5.66
C LEU A 185 -13.48 10.22 -5.99
N SER A 186 -13.96 10.94 -7.01
CA SER A 186 -15.35 10.79 -7.44
C SER A 186 -15.64 9.40 -7.97
N GLU A 187 -14.74 8.80 -8.74
CA GLU A 187 -14.85 7.44 -9.26
C GLU A 187 -14.85 6.41 -8.13
N ALA A 188 -13.92 6.51 -7.18
CA ALA A 188 -13.85 5.64 -6.02
C ALA A 188 -15.16 5.66 -5.20
N VAL A 189 -15.70 6.85 -4.92
CA VAL A 189 -16.96 6.96 -4.18
C VAL A 189 -18.13 6.41 -4.99
N ASN A 190 -18.14 6.60 -6.31
CA ASN A 190 -19.16 6.02 -7.18
C ASN A 190 -19.07 4.48 -7.22
N GLN A 191 -17.88 3.88 -7.13
CA GLN A 191 -17.73 2.43 -7.01
C GLN A 191 -18.34 1.91 -5.70
N ILE A 192 -18.01 2.55 -4.57
CA ILE A 192 -18.54 2.19 -3.24
C ILE A 192 -20.07 2.25 -3.24
N GLN A 193 -20.65 3.36 -3.70
CA GLN A 193 -22.08 3.60 -3.59
C GLN A 193 -22.97 2.72 -4.48
N LYS A 194 -22.40 1.97 -5.42
CA LYS A 194 -23.18 1.01 -6.21
C LYS A 194 -23.67 -0.16 -5.36
N GLU A 195 -22.90 -0.56 -4.36
CA GLU A 195 -23.16 -1.79 -3.59
C GLU A 195 -23.13 -1.58 -2.06
N TYR A 196 -22.63 -0.42 -1.59
CA TYR A 196 -22.43 -0.15 -0.17
C TYR A 196 -23.01 1.22 0.20
N GLU A 197 -23.56 1.30 1.42
CA GLU A 197 -24.10 2.55 1.97
C GLU A 197 -23.00 3.61 2.17
N PHE A 198 -21.84 3.17 2.67
CA PHE A 198 -20.65 3.95 2.89
C PHE A 198 -19.39 3.09 2.68
N GLY A 199 -18.23 3.74 2.67
CA GLY A 199 -16.98 3.02 2.56
C GLY A 199 -15.76 3.86 2.91
N ILE A 200 -14.61 3.34 2.54
CA ILE A 200 -13.30 3.96 2.71
C ILE A 200 -12.67 4.11 1.33
N VAL A 201 -12.00 5.22 1.09
CA VAL A 201 -11.13 5.35 -0.09
C VAL A 201 -9.69 5.12 0.33
N ALA A 202 -9.00 4.18 -0.29
CA ALA A 202 -7.60 3.88 -0.04
C ALA A 202 -6.73 4.39 -1.20
N VAL A 203 -5.96 5.43 -0.91
CA VAL A 203 -5.18 6.18 -1.89
C VAL A 203 -3.69 5.87 -1.70
N ASN A 204 -3.04 5.41 -2.75
CA ASN A 204 -1.58 5.28 -2.79
C ASN A 204 -0.96 6.45 -3.56
N ILE A 205 0.05 7.08 -2.96
CA ILE A 205 0.74 8.26 -3.47
C ILE A 205 2.21 8.01 -3.79
N ASP A 206 2.64 6.74 -3.95
CA ASP A 206 4.03 6.38 -4.27
C ASP A 206 4.51 7.12 -5.54
N ASP A 207 3.63 7.27 -6.52
CA ASP A 207 3.93 7.94 -7.79
C ASP A 207 4.00 9.47 -7.70
N LEU A 208 3.69 10.05 -6.53
CA LEU A 208 3.94 11.47 -6.24
C LEU A 208 5.26 11.70 -5.49
N LEU A 209 5.90 10.63 -5.02
CA LEU A 209 7.22 10.70 -4.40
C LEU A 209 8.31 10.85 -5.47
N PRO A 210 9.51 11.36 -5.13
CA PRO A 210 10.61 11.51 -6.08
C PRO A 210 10.87 10.22 -6.89
N ALA A 211 10.95 10.36 -8.22
CA ALA A 211 11.25 9.27 -9.15
C ALA A 211 12.71 8.83 -9.03
N LYS A 212 13.00 7.54 -9.31
CA LYS A 212 14.37 7.00 -9.40
C LYS A 212 15.28 7.39 -8.22
N ALA A 213 14.70 7.51 -7.03
CA ALA A 213 15.39 8.00 -5.86
C ALA A 213 15.03 7.16 -4.62
N THR A 214 16.00 6.98 -3.74
CA THR A 214 15.81 6.46 -2.39
C THR A 214 15.64 7.61 -1.40
N LEU A 215 14.89 7.39 -0.32
CA LEU A 215 14.81 8.35 0.78
C LEU A 215 16.01 8.19 1.71
N ASN A 216 17.01 9.05 1.57
CA ASN A 216 18.22 9.03 2.39
C ASN A 216 18.04 9.83 3.68
N LEU A 217 18.06 9.16 4.84
CA LEU A 217 17.88 9.78 6.16
C LEU A 217 18.69 9.03 7.23
N ASN A 218 19.01 9.71 8.32
CA ASN A 218 19.91 9.17 9.35
C ASN A 218 19.28 8.16 10.32
N SER A 219 17.96 7.93 10.26
CA SER A 219 17.29 6.92 11.10
C SER A 219 15.97 6.47 10.50
N SER A 220 15.55 5.25 10.85
CA SER A 220 14.21 4.70 10.60
C SER A 220 13.11 5.64 11.10
N LYS A 221 13.32 6.27 12.26
CA LYS A 221 12.34 7.23 12.83
C LYS A 221 12.16 8.44 11.92
N ALA A 222 13.25 9.01 11.41
CA ALA A 222 13.20 10.14 10.49
C ALA A 222 12.52 9.75 9.18
N VAL A 223 12.75 8.52 8.68
CA VAL A 223 12.06 7.98 7.50
C VAL A 223 10.55 7.94 7.72
N ALA A 224 10.08 7.37 8.83
CA ALA A 224 8.65 7.33 9.14
C ALA A 224 8.03 8.72 9.33
N GLU A 225 8.74 9.64 10.01
CA GLU A 225 8.31 11.03 10.16
C GLU A 225 8.17 11.73 8.80
N ARG A 226 9.10 11.48 7.87
CA ARG A 226 9.06 12.05 6.51
C ARG A 226 7.96 11.46 5.65
N LEU A 227 7.73 10.14 5.69
CA LEU A 227 6.61 9.52 4.99
C LEU A 227 5.27 9.99 5.53
N ASN A 228 5.16 10.14 6.85
CA ASN A 228 3.98 10.74 7.47
C ASN A 228 3.77 12.17 6.96
N GLN A 229 4.83 12.97 6.88
CA GLN A 229 4.75 14.32 6.34
C GLN A 229 4.22 14.34 4.90
N TYR A 230 4.68 13.45 4.02
CA TYR A 230 4.14 13.36 2.66
C TYR A 230 2.62 13.07 2.64
N ASN A 231 2.17 12.13 3.47
CA ASN A 231 0.74 11.83 3.59
C ASN A 231 -0.05 13.05 4.11
N GLN A 232 0.48 13.77 5.10
CA GLN A 232 -0.16 14.97 5.66
C GLN A 232 -0.20 16.12 4.64
N GLU A 233 0.88 16.38 3.91
CA GLU A 233 0.94 17.41 2.87
C GLU A 233 -0.09 17.14 1.77
N PHE A 234 -0.22 15.88 1.34
CA PHE A 234 -1.25 15.46 0.40
C PHE A 234 -2.67 15.71 0.94
N LEU A 235 -2.94 15.33 2.20
CA LEU A 235 -4.22 15.58 2.86
C LEU A 235 -4.53 17.06 3.05
N GLN A 236 -3.54 17.89 3.40
CA GLN A 236 -3.76 19.33 3.54
C GLN A 236 -4.14 19.97 2.20
N LYS A 237 -3.43 19.60 1.13
CA LYS A 237 -3.66 20.13 -0.22
C LYS A 237 -4.99 19.67 -0.82
N HIS A 238 -5.37 18.41 -0.63
CA HIS A 238 -6.54 17.81 -1.27
C HIS A 238 -7.71 17.54 -0.32
N GLY A 239 -7.58 17.87 0.96
CA GLY A 239 -8.54 17.56 2.02
C GLY A 239 -9.95 18.03 1.74
N ARG A 240 -10.12 19.16 1.04
CA ARG A 240 -11.44 19.65 0.60
C ARG A 240 -12.24 18.61 -0.20
N HIS A 241 -11.56 17.81 -1.02
CA HIS A 241 -12.20 16.80 -1.86
C HIS A 241 -12.66 15.61 -1.04
N PHE A 242 -11.88 15.17 -0.06
CA PHE A 242 -12.29 14.11 0.85
C PHE A 242 -13.40 14.58 1.81
N ARG A 243 -13.30 15.79 2.38
CA ARG A 243 -14.33 16.39 3.26
C ARG A 243 -15.70 16.44 2.58
N LYS A 244 -15.75 16.75 1.27
CA LYS A 244 -16.99 16.75 0.48
C LYS A 244 -17.77 15.44 0.60
N TYR A 245 -17.09 14.30 0.66
CA TYR A 245 -17.71 12.98 0.71
C TYR A 245 -17.90 12.47 2.14
N LEU A 246 -16.95 12.75 3.04
CA LEU A 246 -17.07 12.44 4.47
C LEU A 246 -18.22 13.21 5.13
N ALA A 247 -18.38 14.51 4.83
CA ALA A 247 -19.47 15.33 5.37
C ALA A 247 -20.86 14.88 4.91
N LYS A 248 -20.94 14.12 3.82
CA LYS A 248 -22.18 13.50 3.32
C LYS A 248 -22.32 12.05 3.78
N ALA A 249 -21.45 11.58 4.66
CA ALA A 249 -21.41 10.21 5.16
C ALA A 249 -21.28 9.12 4.07
N ARG A 250 -20.92 9.50 2.83
CA ARG A 250 -20.65 8.56 1.71
C ARG A 250 -19.33 7.81 1.91
N LEU A 251 -18.42 8.45 2.63
CA LEU A 251 -17.20 7.86 3.16
C LEU A 251 -17.25 7.97 4.68
N ILE A 252 -16.58 7.05 5.36
CA ILE A 252 -16.32 7.14 6.82
C ILE A 252 -14.84 7.42 7.11
N SER A 253 -13.95 7.15 6.14
CA SER A 253 -12.52 7.38 6.26
C SER A 253 -11.84 7.45 4.89
N ALA A 254 -10.60 7.93 4.88
CA ALA A 254 -9.67 7.82 3.77
C ALA A 254 -8.34 7.27 4.28
N ILE A 255 -7.76 6.29 3.59
CA ILE A 255 -6.41 5.79 3.85
C ILE A 255 -5.48 6.45 2.85
N ILE A 256 -4.43 7.11 3.31
CA ILE A 256 -3.35 7.61 2.45
C ILE A 256 -2.11 6.78 2.72
N SER A 257 -1.54 6.19 1.68
CA SER A 257 -0.37 5.34 1.78
C SER A 257 0.77 5.82 0.89
N SER A 258 1.97 5.80 1.47
CA SER A 258 3.22 6.03 0.77
C SER A 258 4.20 4.92 1.09
N CYS A 259 4.97 4.51 0.08
CA CYS A 259 6.06 3.57 0.19
C CYS A 259 7.23 4.02 -0.69
N ILE A 260 8.45 3.92 -0.14
CA ILE A 260 9.69 4.21 -0.85
C ILE A 260 10.82 3.36 -0.28
N ILE A 261 11.82 3.04 -1.09
CA ILE A 261 13.07 2.49 -0.57
C ILE A 261 13.78 3.58 0.23
N SER A 262 14.06 3.33 1.50
CA SER A 262 14.89 4.20 2.33
C SER A 262 16.33 3.72 2.37
N ASP A 263 17.25 4.68 2.44
CA ASP A 263 18.67 4.47 2.72
C ASP A 263 18.97 5.08 4.10
N VAL A 264 19.30 4.23 5.06
CA VAL A 264 19.64 4.59 6.44
C VAL A 264 21.04 4.06 6.76
N PRO A 265 22.12 4.80 6.42
CA PRO A 265 23.50 4.32 6.47
C PRO A 265 23.95 3.76 7.83
N ASN A 266 23.37 4.29 8.91
CA ASN A 266 23.75 3.94 10.28
C ASN A 266 22.92 2.80 10.89
N GLU A 267 22.02 2.18 10.12
CA GLU A 267 21.17 1.08 10.58
C GLU A 267 21.45 -0.23 9.82
N LYS A 268 21.05 -1.35 10.43
CA LYS A 268 21.10 -2.68 9.81
C LYS A 268 19.68 -3.29 9.77
N PRO A 269 19.10 -3.53 8.58
CA PRO A 269 19.67 -3.27 7.24
C PRO A 269 19.76 -1.76 6.91
N ARG A 270 20.70 -1.39 6.02
CA ARG A 270 20.85 -0.01 5.50
C ARG A 270 19.69 0.37 4.59
N PHE A 271 19.30 -0.53 3.70
CA PHE A 271 18.17 -0.33 2.80
C PHE A 271 16.97 -1.13 3.26
N ASN A 272 15.79 -0.53 3.18
CA ASN A 272 14.52 -1.19 3.49
C ASN A 272 13.38 -0.56 2.69
N ASN A 273 12.32 -1.33 2.39
CA ASN A 273 11.06 -0.74 1.96
C ASN A 273 10.44 -0.07 3.18
N ALA A 274 10.37 1.25 3.17
CA ALA A 274 9.68 2.02 4.19
C ALA A 274 8.30 2.37 3.68
N TRP A 275 7.28 2.10 4.47
CA TRP A 275 5.90 2.45 4.16
C TRP A 275 5.24 3.15 5.33
N GLN A 276 4.20 3.91 5.03
CA GLN A 276 3.38 4.61 6.01
C GLN A 276 1.91 4.64 5.54
N TRP A 277 0.96 4.33 6.43
CA TRP A 277 -0.46 4.53 6.16
C TRP A 277 -1.05 5.51 7.18
N THR A 278 -1.81 6.46 6.67
CA THR A 278 -2.54 7.44 7.46
C THR A 278 -4.03 7.20 7.25
N VAL A 279 -4.75 6.83 8.32
CA VAL A 279 -6.21 6.66 8.28
C VAL A 279 -6.84 7.98 8.74
N TRP A 280 -7.49 8.69 7.84
CA TRP A 280 -7.96 10.06 8.03
C TRP A 280 -9.49 10.15 7.97
N THR A 281 -10.10 10.86 8.91
CA THR A 281 -11.56 11.03 8.99
C THR A 281 -11.94 12.45 9.46
N ILE A 282 -13.23 12.77 9.59
CA ILE A 282 -13.72 14.01 10.21
C ILE A 282 -14.55 13.70 11.46
N SER A 283 -14.68 14.68 12.34
CA SER A 283 -15.67 14.62 13.43
C SER A 283 -17.10 14.80 12.91
N GLY A 284 -18.08 14.34 13.69
CA GLY A 284 -19.50 14.52 13.37
C GLY A 284 -20.06 13.51 12.38
N LEU A 285 -19.43 12.35 12.23
CA LEU A 285 -20.04 11.22 11.52
C LEU A 285 -21.32 10.76 12.25
N PRO A 286 -22.32 10.22 11.51
CA PRO A 286 -23.43 9.52 12.13
C PRO A 286 -22.95 8.45 13.11
N LYS A 287 -23.68 8.22 14.20
CA LYS A 287 -23.27 7.31 15.28
C LYS A 287 -22.94 5.90 14.77
N GLU A 288 -23.76 5.39 13.85
CA GLU A 288 -23.55 4.06 13.25
C GLU A 288 -22.24 4.00 12.44
N HIS A 289 -21.92 5.06 11.70
CA HIS A 289 -20.69 5.15 10.92
C HIS A 289 -19.46 5.28 11.83
N GLN A 290 -19.57 5.98 12.96
CA GLN A 290 -18.51 6.07 13.95
C GLN A 290 -18.20 4.69 14.55
N ILE A 291 -19.22 3.89 14.87
CA ILE A 291 -19.02 2.52 15.37
C ILE A 291 -18.26 1.66 14.36
N GLN A 292 -18.61 1.74 13.07
CA GLN A 292 -17.90 0.98 12.04
C GLN A 292 -16.48 1.49 11.79
N LEU A 293 -16.28 2.80 11.89
CA LEU A 293 -14.96 3.40 11.83
C LEU A 293 -14.07 2.92 12.98
N ASP A 294 -14.58 2.91 14.21
CA ASP A 294 -13.84 2.47 15.39
C ASP A 294 -13.44 0.98 15.27
N ARG A 295 -14.37 0.12 14.84
CA ARG A 295 -14.08 -1.30 14.54
C ARG A 295 -13.00 -1.46 13.46
N PHE A 296 -13.06 -0.65 12.41
CA PHE A 296 -12.03 -0.66 11.37
C PHE A 296 -10.67 -0.18 11.89
N TYR A 297 -10.65 0.88 12.71
CA TYR A 297 -9.44 1.36 13.36
C TYR A 297 -8.81 0.29 14.26
N ASP A 298 -9.63 -0.48 15.00
CA ASP A 298 -9.14 -1.58 15.83
C ASP A 298 -8.44 -2.66 15.00
N ILE A 299 -8.91 -2.95 13.78
CA ILE A 299 -8.23 -3.88 12.86
C ILE A 299 -6.88 -3.31 12.43
N VAL A 300 -6.82 -2.03 12.04
CA VAL A 300 -5.60 -1.41 11.51
C VAL A 300 -4.55 -1.21 12.62
N MET A 301 -5.00 -0.87 13.83
CA MET A 301 -4.13 -0.46 14.92
C MET A 301 -3.71 -1.61 15.84
N ASN A 302 -4.29 -2.81 15.75
CA ASN A 302 -3.87 -4.00 16.51
C ASN A 302 -2.96 -4.88 15.66
#